data_AF-A0A916W5X5-F1
#
_entry.id   AF-A0A916W5X5-F1
#
_cell.length_a   1.000
_cell.length_b   1.000
_cell.length_c   1.000
_cell.angle_alpha   90.00
_cell.angle_beta   90.00
_cell.angle_gamma   90.00
#
_symmetry.space_group_name_H-M   'P 1'
#
loop_
_entity.id
_entity.type
_entity.pdbx_description
1 polymer ?
#
loop_
_entity_poly.entity_id
_entity_poly.type
_entity_poly.pdbx_seq_one_letter_code
_entity_poly.pdbx_strand_id
1 'polypeptide(L)'
;MNPNYDTYAVAIIIAFSSIIIGGLMAAALTFGEKDAFFFALGSATAAWIAGYAVFLDRPRTFMILVGIATVMAMASAFVLAF
;
A
#
# COMPACT_ATOMS: atom_id res chain seq x y z
N MET A 1 -19.42 -14.86 13.98
CA MET A 1 -18.37 -13.83 13.81
C MET A 1 -19.01 -12.50 14.21
N ASN A 2 -18.43 -11.75 15.16
CA ASN A 2 -19.03 -10.49 15.62
C ASN A 2 -18.73 -9.40 14.56
N PRO A 3 -19.74 -8.82 13.89
CA PRO A 3 -19.53 -7.94 12.74
C PRO A 3 -18.65 -6.71 13.06
N ASN A 4 -18.60 -6.31 14.34
CA ASN A 4 -17.72 -5.25 14.79
C ASN A 4 -16.23 -5.60 14.60
N TYR A 5 -15.85 -6.86 14.80
CA TYR A 5 -14.46 -7.29 14.72
C TYR A 5 -13.88 -7.16 13.31
N ASP A 6 -14.68 -7.47 12.29
CA ASP A 6 -14.28 -7.33 10.89
C ASP A 6 -14.12 -5.86 10.50
N THR A 7 -15.03 -4.99 10.97
CA THR A 7 -14.92 -3.55 10.77
C THR A 7 -13.67 -2.98 11.45
N TYR A 8 -13.37 -3.39 12.68
CA TYR A 8 -12.14 -2.96 13.36
C TYR A 8 -10.88 -3.47 12.64
N ALA A 9 -10.87 -4.71 12.16
CA ALA A 9 -9.75 -5.26 11.41
C ALA A 9 -9.48 -4.46 10.13
N VAL A 10 -10.53 -4.15 9.35
CA VAL A 10 -10.42 -3.31 8.15
C VAL A 10 -9.90 -1.91 8.48
N ALA A 11 -10.42 -1.29 9.55
CA ALA A 11 -9.95 0.03 10.00
C ALA A 11 -8.46 0.02 10.37
N ILE A 12 -7.99 -1.01 11.09
CA ILE A 12 -6.59 -1.21 11.45
C ILE A 12 -5.74 -1.36 10.18
N ILE A 13 -6.15 -2.22 9.24
CA ILE A 13 -5.42 -2.44 7.99
C ILE A 13 -5.24 -1.12 7.23
N ILE A 14 -6.31 -0.33 7.09
CA ILE A 14 -6.26 0.97 6.39
C ILE A 14 -5.34 1.95 7.12
N ALA A 15 -5.52 2.10 8.43
CA ALA A 15 -4.76 3.04 9.24
C ALA A 15 -3.25 2.73 9.21
N PHE A 16 -2.86 1.49 9.52
CA PHE A 16 -1.44 1.13 9.52
C PHE A 16 -0.83 1.14 8.12
N SER A 17 -1.55 0.69 7.09
CA SER A 17 -1.02 0.70 5.72
C SER A 17 -0.78 2.13 5.22
N SER A 18 -1.70 3.06 5.51
CA SER A 18 -1.51 4.48 5.15
C SER A 18 -0.32 5.11 5.86
N ILE A 19 -0.10 4.78 7.14
CA ILE A 19 1.06 5.24 7.91
C ILE A 19 2.37 4.67 7.34
N ILE A 20 2.39 3.39 6.97
CA ILE A 20 3.59 2.73 6.41
C ILE A 20 3.99 3.41 5.09
N ILE A 21 3.04 3.57 4.15
CA ILE A 21 3.30 4.18 2.85
C ILE A 21 3.67 5.65 3.00
N GLY A 22 2.96 6.40 3.85
CA GLY A 22 3.28 7.80 4.15
C GLY A 22 4.66 7.96 4.80
N GLY A 23 5.04 7.04 5.70
CA GLY A 23 6.37 6.99 6.31
C GLY A 23 7.48 6.72 5.29
N LEU A 24 7.25 5.79 4.35
CA LEU A 24 8.20 5.53 3.25
C LEU A 24 8.37 6.74 2.35
N MET A 25 7.29 7.45 2.01
CA MET A 25 7.37 8.70 1.23
C MET A 25 8.14 9.79 1.97
N ALA A 26 7.88 9.96 3.27
CA ALA A 26 8.59 10.93 4.11
C ALA A 26 10.08 10.60 4.18
N ALA A 27 10.43 9.33 4.40
CA ALA A 27 11.82 8.86 4.41
C ALA A 27 12.50 9.13 3.06
N ALA A 28 11.86 8.76 1.95
CA ALA A 28 12.40 8.99 0.60
C ALA A 28 12.69 10.47 0.33
N LEU A 29 11.81 11.38 0.77
CA LEU A 29 12.05 12.83 0.67
C LEU A 29 13.22 13.30 1.54
N THR A 30 13.39 12.74 2.75
CA THR A 30 14.50 13.12 3.65
C THR A 30 15.87 12.66 3.14
N PHE A 31 15.95 11.49 2.49
CA PHE A 31 17.20 10.97 1.93
C PHE A 31 17.46 11.44 0.49
N GLY A 32 16.50 12.16 -0.13
CA GLY A 32 16.63 12.67 -1.49
C GLY A 32 16.46 11.61 -2.58
N GLU A 33 15.99 10.42 -2.23
CA GLU A 33 15.84 9.29 -3.14
C GLU A 33 14.49 9.31 -3.85
N LYS A 34 14.49 9.87 -5.06
CA LYS A 34 13.29 9.99 -5.90
C LYS A 34 12.72 8.63 -6.28
N ASP A 35 13.58 7.63 -6.50
CA ASP A 35 13.16 6.29 -6.91
C ASP A 35 12.34 5.62 -5.81
N ALA A 36 12.81 5.66 -4.56
CA ALA A 36 12.07 5.16 -3.41
C ALA A 36 10.71 5.85 -3.24
N PHE A 37 10.64 7.16 -3.51
CA PHE A 37 9.39 7.92 -3.48
C PHE A 37 8.40 7.43 -4.55
N PHE A 38 8.86 7.25 -5.79
CA PHE A 38 8.00 6.76 -6.87
C PHE A 38 7.53 5.33 -6.65
N PHE A 39 8.34 4.46 -6.04
CA PHE A 39 7.91 3.12 -5.64
C PHE A 39 6.83 3.18 -4.54
N ALA A 40 7.00 4.03 -3.52
CA ALA A 40 5.98 4.24 -2.50
C ALA A 40 4.68 4.80 -3.11
N LEU A 41 4.77 5.77 -4.03
CA LEU A 41 3.62 6.34 -4.74
C LEU A 41 2.91 5.32 -5.63
N GLY A 42 3.67 4.47 -6.33
CA GLY A 42 3.13 3.37 -7.12
C GLY A 42 2.40 2.36 -6.26
N SER A 43 2.94 2.04 -5.07
CA SER A 43 2.27 1.15 -4.11
C SER A 43 0.91 1.70 -3.65
N ALA A 44 0.86 3.00 -3.32
CA ALA A 44 -0.36 3.69 -2.92
C ALA A 44 -1.42 3.67 -4.03
N THR A 45 -0.98 3.96 -5.26
CA THR A 45 -1.85 4.04 -6.43
C THR A 45 -2.41 2.66 -6.80
N ALA A 46 -1.58 1.61 -6.77
CA ALA A 46 -2.02 0.24 -7.01
C ALA A 46 -3.05 -0.22 -5.96
N ALA A 47 -2.83 0.09 -4.68
CA ALA A 47 -3.78 -0.18 -3.60
C ALA A 47 -5.11 0.58 -3.78
N TRP A 48 -5.04 1.84 -4.24
CA TRP A 48 -6.24 2.63 -4.53
C TRP A 48 -7.06 2.03 -5.68
N ILE A 49 -6.41 1.61 -6.76
CA ILE A 49 -7.09 0.93 -7.89
C ILE A 49 -7.65 -0.43 -7.44
N ALA A 50 -6.97 -1.14 -6.54
CA ALA A 50 -7.47 -2.40 -5.97
C ALA A 50 -8.82 -2.20 -5.28
N GLY A 51 -9.03 -1.05 -4.61
CA GLY A 51 -10.33 -0.70 -4.02
C GLY A 51 -11.48 -0.72 -5.03
N TYR A 52 -11.27 -0.21 -6.25
CA TYR A 52 -12.27 -0.27 -7.33
C TYR A 52 -12.49 -1.68 -7.87
N ALA A 53 -11.46 -2.53 -7.87
CA ALA A 53 -11.58 -3.92 -8.30
C ALA A 53 -12.50 -4.74 -7.38
N VAL A 54 -12.58 -4.39 -6.09
CA VAL A 54 -13.55 -4.97 -5.14
C VAL A 54 -14.98 -4.62 -5.53
N PHE A 55 -15.24 -3.36 -5.91
CA PHE A 55 -16.58 -2.93 -6.38
C PHE A 55 -17.03 -3.60 -7.67
N LEU A 56 -16.10 -4.07 -8.50
CA LEU A 56 -16.38 -4.74 -9.77
C LEU A 56 -16.48 -6.27 -9.63
N ASP A 57 -16.51 -6.81 -8.41
CA ASP A 57 -16.54 -8.25 -8.12
C ASP A 57 -15.44 -9.04 -8.87
N ARG A 58 -14.25 -8.44 -9.01
CA ARG A 58 -13.09 -9.02 -9.71
C ARG A 58 -12.01 -9.45 -8.70
N PRO A 59 -12.19 -10.58 -7.98
CA PRO A 59 -11.31 -10.98 -6.88
C PRO A 59 -9.86 -11.26 -7.32
N ARG A 60 -9.67 -11.78 -8.54
CA ARG A 60 -8.32 -12.00 -9.09
C ARG A 60 -7.57 -10.70 -9.32
N THR A 61 -8.25 -9.70 -9.89
CA THR A 61 -7.65 -8.39 -10.17
C THR A 61 -7.29 -7.68 -8.87
N PHE A 62 -8.15 -7.77 -7.85
CA PHE A 62 -7.85 -7.27 -6.51
C PHE A 62 -6.57 -7.90 -5.94
N MET A 63 -6.45 -9.24 -5.91
CA MET A 63 -5.27 -9.91 -5.37
C MET A 63 -3.98 -9.55 -6.12
N ILE A 64 -4.04 -9.42 -7.44
CA ILE A 64 -2.88 -9.02 -8.26
C ILE A 64 -2.45 -7.59 -7.90
N LEU A 65 -3.39 -6.64 -7.81
CA LEU A 65 -3.09 -5.24 -7.51
C LEU A 65 -2.54 -5.06 -6.09
N VAL A 66 -3.10 -5.79 -5.11
CA VAL A 66 -2.56 -5.81 -3.74
C VAL A 66 -1.14 -6.39 -3.74
N GLY A 67 -0.89 -7.49 -4.44
CA GLY A 67 0.45 -8.06 -4.56
C GLY A 67 1.46 -7.09 -5.18
N ILE A 68 1.06 -6.37 -6.25
CA ILE A 68 1.89 -5.32 -6.86
C ILE A 68 2.16 -4.21 -5.86
N ALA A 69 1.14 -3.74 -5.13
CA ALA A 69 1.31 -2.71 -4.12
C ALA A 69 2.30 -3.13 -3.04
N THR A 70 2.21 -4.36 -2.55
CA THR A 70 3.15 -4.91 -1.56
C THR A 70 4.57 -4.95 -2.10
N VAL A 71 4.78 -5.45 -3.32
CA VAL A 71 6.11 -5.52 -3.93
C VAL A 71 6.72 -4.13 -4.12
N MET A 72 5.92 -3.15 -4.56
CA MET A 72 6.39 -1.76 -4.72
C MET A 72 6.74 -1.10 -3.38
N ALA A 73 5.96 -1.36 -2.31
CA ALA A 73 6.29 -0.86 -0.98
C ALA A 73 7.60 -1.49 -0.45
N MET A 74 7.80 -2.79 -0.68
CA MET A 74 9.06 -3.47 -0.33
C MET A 74 10.24 -2.94 -1.16
N ALA A 75 10.05 -2.67 -2.45
CA ALA A 75 11.06 -2.07 -3.30
C ALA A 75 11.45 -0.67 -2.82
N SER A 76 10.47 0.15 -2.43
CA SER A 76 10.72 1.48 -1.83
C SER A 76 11.59 1.38 -0.58
N ALA A 77 11.26 0.45 0.33
CA ALA A 77 12.04 0.21 1.53
C ALA A 77 13.46 -0.32 1.24
N PHE A 78 13.60 -1.16 0.20
CA PHE A 78 14.90 -1.68 -0.22
C PHE A 78 15.79 -0.60 -0.81
N VAL A 79 15.26 0.27 -1.67
CA VAL A 79 16.01 1.40 -2.25
C VAL A 79 16.48 2.33 -1.14
N LEU A 80 15.60 2.67 -0.19
CA LEU A 80 15.96 3.49 0.98
C LEU A 80 17.04 2.88 1.89
N ALA A 81 17.24 1.57 1.85
CA ALA A 81 18.17 0.88 2.73
C ALA A 81 19.60 0.81 2.18
N PHE A 82 19.82 1.02 0.88
CA PHE A 82 21.08 0.76 0.18
C PHE A 82 21.47 1.87 -0.78
#